data_AF-A0A0S7XL11-F1
#
_entry.id   AF-A0A0S7XL11-F1
#
_cell.length_a   1.000
_cell.length_b   1.000
_cell.length_c   1.000
_cell.angle_alpha   90.00
_cell.angle_beta   90.00
_cell.angle_gamma   90.00
#
_symmetry.space_group_name_H-M   'P 1'
#
loop_
_entity.id
_entity.type
_entity.pdbx_description
1 polymer ?
#
loop_
_entity_poly.entity_id
_entity_poly.type
_entity_poly.pdbx_seq_one_letter_code
_entity_poly.pdbx_strand_id
1 'polypeptide(L)'
;MSAEELKTPIEPFRKALNLLGSDKSIAIVLALIIFACILGTVIPQDVPKEIYTEAYGRFGHQALSVLQITCVFRSLWFRALLFLLGFGLLSCILKENPFRLENIGFFLIHSSIIFILVGAFINSIRVGKGEMLFRIGLFLLPAGFVFLSFIKPLVLKAKAK
;
A
#
# COMPACT_ATOMS: atom_id res chain seq x y z
N MET A 1 -36.84 -15.14 22.23
CA MET A 1 -37.42 -14.20 21.24
C MET A 1 -36.49 -13.00 21.18
N SER A 2 -35.26 -13.27 20.76
CA SER A 2 -34.74 -13.01 19.41
C SER A 2 -34.33 -11.55 19.30
N ALA A 3 -33.10 -11.30 19.76
CA ALA A 3 -32.32 -10.14 19.40
C ALA A 3 -32.13 -10.18 17.89
N GLU A 4 -33.11 -9.63 17.18
CA GLU A 4 -33.06 -9.43 15.75
C GLU A 4 -31.87 -8.51 15.47
N GLU A 5 -30.94 -9.06 14.70
CA GLU A 5 -29.68 -8.47 14.29
C GLU A 5 -29.82 -7.00 13.90
N LEU A 6 -29.42 -6.08 14.80
CA LEU A 6 -29.05 -4.74 14.39
C LEU A 6 -27.69 -4.85 13.69
N LYS A 7 -27.69 -5.39 12.47
CA LYS A 7 -26.55 -5.53 11.58
C LYS A 7 -26.11 -4.12 11.17
N THR A 8 -25.34 -3.48 12.04
CA THR A 8 -24.82 -2.14 11.76
C THR A 8 -24.05 -2.21 10.44
N PRO A 9 -24.19 -1.21 9.55
CA PRO A 9 -23.55 -1.23 8.22
C PRO A 9 -22.00 -1.30 8.26
N ILE A 10 -21.43 -1.32 9.45
CA ILE A 10 -20.00 -1.29 9.77
C ILE A 10 -19.47 -2.67 10.23
N GLU A 11 -20.33 -3.67 10.42
CA GLU A 11 -19.92 -5.05 10.76
C GLU A 11 -18.95 -5.72 9.78
N PRO A 12 -19.18 -5.70 8.44
CA PRO A 12 -18.22 -6.30 7.51
C PRO A 12 -16.86 -5.59 7.56
N PHE A 13 -16.87 -4.27 7.82
CA PHE A 13 -15.65 -3.48 7.97
C PHE A 13 -14.89 -3.86 9.25
N ARG A 14 -15.58 -4.00 10.39
CA ARG A 14 -14.99 -4.47 11.65
C ARG A 14 -14.39 -5.88 11.51
N LYS A 15 -15.07 -6.78 10.80
CA LYS A 15 -14.57 -8.13 10.52
C LYS A 15 -13.31 -8.10 9.63
N ALA A 16 -13.30 -7.28 8.59
CA ALA A 16 -12.13 -7.09 7.73
C ALA A 16 -10.94 -6.50 8.52
N LEU A 17 -11.16 -5.50 9.36
CA LEU A 17 -10.13 -4.93 10.24
C LEU A 17 -9.55 -5.97 11.20
N ASN A 18 -10.40 -6.83 11.79
CA ASN A 18 -9.95 -7.89 12.70
C ASN A 18 -9.13 -8.97 11.99
N LEU A 19 -9.46 -9.28 10.72
CA LEU A 19 -8.73 -10.25 9.91
C LEU A 19 -7.39 -9.68 9.42
N LEU A 20 -7.36 -8.40 9.01
CA LEU A 20 -6.17 -7.74 8.47
C LEU A 20 -5.21 -7.27 9.56
N GLY A 21 -5.73 -6.83 10.70
CA GLY A 21 -4.97 -6.39 11.87
C GLY A 21 -4.52 -7.51 12.79
N SER A 22 -4.44 -8.75 12.27
CA SER A 22 -3.82 -9.86 13.01
C SER A 22 -2.31 -9.85 12.78
N ASP A 23 -1.52 -10.03 13.84
CA ASP A 23 -0.05 -10.08 13.72
C ASP A 23 0.39 -11.17 12.74
N LYS A 24 -0.38 -12.27 12.67
CA LYS A 24 -0.14 -13.38 11.76
C LYS A 24 -0.35 -12.99 10.30
N SER A 25 -1.41 -12.25 9.97
CA SER A 25 -1.67 -11.83 8.59
C SER A 25 -0.60 -10.85 8.11
N ILE A 26 -0.21 -9.90 8.97
CA ILE A 26 0.86 -8.94 8.68
C ILE A 26 2.19 -9.68 8.44
N ALA A 27 2.55 -10.63 9.31
CA ALA A 27 3.76 -11.42 9.17
C ALA A 27 3.80 -12.23 7.86
N ILE A 28 2.67 -12.85 7.47
CA ILE A 28 2.56 -13.60 6.22
C ILE A 28 2.75 -12.67 5.01
N VAL A 29 2.06 -11.52 4.98
CA VAL A 29 2.19 -10.55 3.88
C VAL A 29 3.61 -10.01 3.79
N LEU A 30 4.22 -9.70 4.94
CA LEU A 30 5.61 -9.25 5.00
C LEU A 30 6.58 -10.31 4.46
N ALA A 31 6.40 -11.58 4.82
CA ALA A 31 7.22 -12.67 4.30
C ALA A 31 7.10 -12.81 2.77
N LEU A 32 5.90 -12.68 2.21
CA LEU A 32 5.69 -12.69 0.76
C LEU A 32 6.38 -11.52 0.06
N ILE A 33 6.36 -10.33 0.67
CA ILE A 33 7.06 -9.14 0.14
C ILE A 33 8.57 -9.38 0.15
N ILE A 34 9.12 -9.90 1.26
CA ILE A 34 10.55 -10.21 1.35
C ILE A 34 10.96 -11.20 0.26
N PHE A 35 10.19 -12.27 0.08
CA PHE A 35 10.43 -13.24 -0.98
C PHE A 35 10.42 -12.60 -2.38
N ALA A 36 9.43 -11.74 -2.66
CA ALA A 36 9.34 -11.01 -3.92
C ALA A 36 10.53 -10.05 -4.12
N CYS A 37 10.99 -9.37 -3.06
CA CYS A 37 12.18 -8.50 -3.10
C CYS A 37 13.46 -9.29 -3.42
N ILE A 38 13.63 -10.47 -2.81
CA ILE A 38 14.77 -11.35 -3.10
C ILE A 38 14.74 -11.76 -4.58
N LEU A 39 13.61 -12.26 -5.08
CA LEU A 39 13.47 -12.63 -6.49
C LEU A 39 13.74 -11.45 -7.44
N GLY A 40 13.19 -10.26 -7.12
CA GLY A 40 13.38 -9.05 -7.91
C GLY A 40 14.80 -8.48 -7.86
N THR A 41 15.61 -8.86 -6.87
CA THR A 41 17.02 -8.47 -6.77
C THR A 41 17.94 -9.47 -7.47
N VAL A 42 17.60 -10.76 -7.43
CA VAL A 42 18.36 -11.83 -8.10
C VAL A 42 18.22 -11.74 -9.62
N ILE A 43 17.02 -11.43 -10.12
CA ILE A 43 16.74 -11.37 -11.56
C ILE A 43 16.89 -9.92 -12.03
N PRO A 44 17.68 -9.64 -13.09
CA PRO A 44 17.82 -8.28 -13.62
C PRO A 44 16.44 -7.73 -13.96
N GLN A 45 16.18 -6.46 -13.64
CA GLN A 45 14.87 -5.82 -13.81
C GLN A 45 14.89 -4.85 -14.99
N ASP A 46 13.78 -4.76 -15.73
CA ASP A 46 13.57 -3.78 -16.80
C ASP A 46 14.63 -3.79 -17.91
N VAL A 47 15.28 -4.94 -18.14
CA VAL A 47 16.27 -5.10 -19.22
C VAL A 47 15.59 -5.55 -20.54
N PRO A 48 16.23 -5.32 -21.69
CA PRO A 48 15.71 -5.77 -22.98
C PRO A 48 15.47 -7.30 -23.02
N LYS A 49 14.48 -7.73 -23.81
CA LYS A 49 14.05 -9.14 -23.89
C LYS A 49 15.14 -10.07 -24.41
N GLU A 50 16.03 -9.52 -25.22
CA GLU A 50 17.17 -10.20 -25.84
C GLU A 50 18.12 -10.71 -24.75
N ILE A 51 18.42 -9.87 -23.76
CA ILE A 51 19.30 -10.22 -22.62
C ILE A 51 18.67 -11.35 -21.78
N TYR A 52 17.35 -11.32 -21.56
CA TYR A 52 16.69 -12.42 -20.83
C TYR A 52 16.66 -13.73 -21.61
N THR A 53 16.47 -13.66 -22.92
CA THR A 53 16.43 -14.85 -23.79
C THR A 53 17.81 -15.48 -23.88
N GLU A 54 18.88 -14.69 -23.86
CA GLU A 54 20.26 -15.15 -23.82
C GLU A 54 20.61 -15.78 -22.45
N ALA A 55 20.22 -15.15 -21.35
CA ALA A 55 20.56 -15.62 -20.00
C ALA A 55 19.74 -16.84 -19.52
N TYR A 56 18.45 -16.92 -19.86
CA TYR A 56 17.51 -17.92 -19.33
C TYR A 56 16.86 -18.78 -20.41
N GLY A 57 17.20 -18.57 -21.68
CA GLY A 57 16.55 -19.22 -22.81
C GLY A 57 15.15 -18.68 -23.10
N ARG A 58 14.59 -19.09 -24.24
CA ARG A 58 13.26 -18.63 -24.70
C ARG A 58 12.13 -19.06 -23.76
N PHE A 59 12.20 -20.27 -23.21
CA PHE A 59 11.20 -20.79 -22.26
C PHE A 59 11.29 -20.08 -20.89
N GLY A 60 12.51 -19.84 -20.38
CA GLY A 60 12.72 -19.13 -19.12
C GLY A 60 12.23 -17.69 -19.19
N HIS A 61 12.54 -16.96 -20.28
CA HIS A 61 12.01 -15.61 -20.50
C HIS A 61 10.48 -15.60 -20.53
N GLN A 62 9.85 -16.55 -21.23
CA GLN A 62 8.39 -16.60 -21.33
C GLN A 62 7.72 -16.87 -19.97
N ALA A 63 8.27 -17.80 -19.17
CA ALA A 63 7.78 -18.06 -17.81
C ALA A 63 7.94 -16.83 -16.90
N LEU A 64 9.10 -16.17 -16.92
CA LEU A 64 9.36 -14.96 -16.15
C LEU A 64 8.47 -13.78 -16.58
N SER A 65 8.18 -13.67 -17.87
CA SER A 65 7.31 -12.63 -18.42
C SER A 65 5.85 -12.82 -18.03
N VAL A 66 5.35 -14.07 -18.07
CA VAL A 66 3.97 -14.39 -17.64
C VAL A 66 3.78 -14.11 -16.15
N LEU A 67 4.77 -14.44 -15.32
CA LEU A 67 4.76 -14.18 -13.88
C LEU A 67 5.07 -12.71 -13.53
N GLN A 68 5.36 -11.87 -14.52
CA GLN A 68 5.82 -10.48 -14.36
C GLN A 68 7.05 -10.32 -13.44
N ILE A 69 7.91 -11.33 -13.37
CA ILE A 69 9.12 -11.34 -12.53
C ILE A 69 10.25 -10.48 -13.13
N THR A 70 10.16 -10.16 -14.44
CA THR A 70 11.09 -9.21 -15.09
C THR A 70 10.87 -7.75 -14.65
N CYS A 71 9.70 -7.45 -14.04
CA CYS A 71 9.29 -6.11 -13.62
C CYS A 71 8.54 -6.15 -12.27
N VAL A 72 9.07 -6.86 -11.26
CA VAL A 72 8.37 -7.14 -9.99
C VAL A 72 7.87 -5.86 -9.31
N PHE A 73 8.71 -4.83 -9.19
CA PHE A 73 8.38 -3.60 -8.45
C PHE A 73 7.27 -2.75 -9.10
N ARG A 74 7.02 -2.96 -10.39
CA ARG A 74 5.96 -2.28 -11.15
C ARG A 74 4.72 -3.16 -11.32
N SER A 75 4.83 -4.44 -11.02
CA SER A 75 3.72 -5.39 -11.13
C SER A 75 2.57 -5.02 -10.20
N LEU A 76 1.34 -5.29 -10.65
CA LEU A 76 0.13 -5.02 -9.87
C LEU A 76 0.07 -5.89 -8.62
N TRP A 77 0.54 -7.14 -8.69
CA TRP A 77 0.49 -8.07 -7.57
C TRP A 77 1.43 -7.66 -6.43
N PHE A 78 2.64 -7.18 -6.73
CA PHE A 78 3.56 -6.69 -5.70
C PHE A 78 3.03 -5.42 -5.02
N ARG A 79 2.46 -4.49 -5.79
CA ARG A 79 1.81 -3.28 -5.26
C ARG A 79 0.61 -3.61 -4.39
N ALA A 80 -0.17 -4.63 -4.76
CA ALA A 80 -1.29 -5.11 -3.95
C ALA A 80 -0.82 -5.68 -2.61
N LEU A 81 0.32 -6.39 -2.57
CA LEU A 81 0.92 -6.85 -1.31
C LEU A 81 1.33 -5.68 -0.41
N LEU A 82 1.97 -4.64 -0.96
CA LEU A 82 2.32 -3.43 -0.21
C LEU A 82 1.09 -2.71 0.36
N PHE A 83 0.04 -2.61 -0.44
CA PHE A 83 -1.24 -2.04 -0.02
C PHE A 83 -1.85 -2.84 1.13
N LEU A 84 -1.89 -4.17 1.00
CA LEU A 84 -2.41 -5.08 2.02
C LEU A 84 -1.63 -4.96 3.33
N LEU A 85 -0.30 -4.83 3.24
CA LEU A 85 0.57 -4.60 4.40
C LEU A 85 0.22 -3.27 5.08
N GLY A 86 0.09 -2.17 4.32
CA GLY A 86 -0.29 -0.87 4.85
C GLY A 86 -1.62 -0.91 5.59
N PHE A 87 -2.65 -1.52 4.99
CA PHE A 87 -3.95 -1.71 5.63
C PHE A 87 -3.88 -2.58 6.89
N GLY A 88 -3.07 -3.64 6.88
CA GLY A 88 -2.85 -4.49 8.05
C GLY A 88 -2.23 -3.70 9.22
N LEU A 89 -1.20 -2.90 8.95
CA LEU A 89 -0.57 -2.03 9.94
C LEU A 89 -1.55 -0.99 10.48
N LEU A 90 -2.31 -0.30 9.62
CA LEU A 90 -3.33 0.64 10.09
C LEU A 90 -4.40 -0.05 10.96
N SER A 91 -4.83 -1.25 10.59
CA SER A 91 -5.81 -2.03 11.35
C SER A 91 -5.28 -2.42 12.74
N CYS A 92 -4.01 -2.83 12.83
CA CYS A 92 -3.35 -3.12 14.10
C CYS A 92 -3.29 -1.89 15.01
N ILE A 93 -2.86 -0.74 14.46
CA ILE A 93 -2.78 0.51 15.22
C ILE A 93 -4.16 0.97 15.72
N LEU A 94 -5.19 0.86 14.87
CA LEU A 94 -6.58 1.20 15.24
C LEU A 94 -7.12 0.34 16.39
N LYS A 95 -6.64 -0.91 16.49
CA LYS A 95 -7.05 -1.85 17.53
C LYS A 95 -6.36 -1.59 18.86
N GLU A 96 -5.05 -1.37 18.85
CA GLU A 96 -4.27 -1.15 20.06
C GLU A 96 -4.43 0.27 20.63
N ASN A 97 -4.65 1.25 19.77
CA ASN A 97 -4.68 2.66 20.17
C ASN A 97 -5.87 3.38 19.53
N PRO A 98 -7.09 3.31 20.11
CA PRO A 98 -8.25 3.97 19.54
C PRO A 98 -7.99 5.48 19.43
N PHE A 99 -8.38 6.08 18.29
CA PHE A 99 -8.13 7.47 17.92
C PHE A 99 -8.23 8.45 19.10
N ARG A 100 -7.07 8.80 19.68
CA ARG A 100 -6.91 9.82 20.72
C ARG A 100 -6.09 10.97 20.16
N LEU A 101 -6.48 12.20 20.46
CA LEU A 101 -5.86 13.43 19.92
C LEU A 101 -4.35 13.52 20.17
N GLU A 102 -3.86 12.90 21.24
CA GLU A 102 -2.43 12.83 21.60
C GLU A 102 -1.62 11.94 20.64
N ASN A 103 -2.26 10.96 19.99
CA ASN A 103 -1.61 9.96 19.14
C ASN A 103 -1.87 10.19 17.64
N ILE A 104 -2.47 11.34 17.28
CA ILE A 104 -2.90 11.65 15.92
C ILE A 104 -1.72 11.70 14.93
N GLY A 105 -0.53 12.13 15.38
CA GLY A 105 0.65 12.21 14.54
C GLY A 105 1.09 10.84 14.01
N PHE A 106 1.06 9.81 14.85
CA PHE A 106 1.40 8.45 14.45
C PHE A 106 0.39 7.89 13.43
N PHE A 107 -0.90 8.10 13.64
CA PHE A 107 -1.95 7.72 12.69
C PHE A 107 -1.83 8.44 11.35
N LEU A 108 -1.50 9.74 11.36
CA LEU A 108 -1.31 10.54 10.15
C LEU A 108 -0.15 10.03 9.29
N ILE A 109 0.95 9.57 9.89
CA ILE A 109 2.08 9.03 9.14
C ILE A 109 1.68 7.72 8.45
N HIS A 110 1.01 6.81 9.14
CA HIS A 110 0.63 5.52 8.55
C HIS A 110 -0.50 5.66 7.52
N SER A 111 -1.46 6.56 7.77
CA SER A 111 -2.51 6.87 6.80
C SER A 111 -1.96 7.56 5.56
N SER A 112 -0.89 8.35 5.68
CA SER A 112 -0.22 8.97 4.52
C SER A 112 0.40 7.93 3.58
N ILE A 113 1.03 6.88 4.12
CA ILE A 113 1.61 5.79 3.32
C ILE A 113 0.51 5.05 2.55
N ILE A 114 -0.62 4.76 3.22
CA ILE A 114 -1.77 4.14 2.56
C ILE A 114 -2.31 5.06 1.46
N PHE A 115 -2.46 6.35 1.72
CA PHE A 115 -2.93 7.30 0.71
C PHE A 115 -2.02 7.36 -0.51
N ILE A 116 -0.70 7.34 -0.31
CA ILE A 116 0.30 7.25 -1.39
C ILE A 116 0.13 5.94 -2.18
N LEU A 117 -0.03 4.80 -1.49
CA LEU A 117 -0.24 3.50 -2.12
C LEU A 117 -1.56 3.41 -2.89
N VAL A 118 -2.65 3.97 -2.35
CA VAL A 118 -3.95 4.11 -3.02
C VAL A 118 -3.78 4.92 -4.31
N GLY A 119 -3.10 6.06 -4.23
CA GLY A 119 -2.81 6.92 -5.38
C GLY A 119 -2.01 6.18 -6.45
N ALA A 120 -0.95 5.47 -6.06
CA ALA A 120 -0.13 4.66 -6.96
C ALA A 120 -0.94 3.52 -7.61
N PHE A 121 -1.84 2.88 -6.85
CA PHE A 121 -2.69 1.80 -7.34
C PHE A 121 -3.72 2.29 -8.37
N ILE A 122 -4.42 3.39 -8.07
CA ILE A 122 -5.39 4.01 -8.99
C ILE A 122 -4.69 4.48 -10.26
N ASN A 123 -3.50 5.09 -10.13
CA ASN A 123 -2.71 5.51 -11.27
C ASN A 123 -2.31 4.30 -12.13
N SER A 124 -1.92 3.18 -11.51
CA SER A 124 -1.53 1.96 -12.23
C SER A 124 -2.65 1.37 -13.07
N ILE A 125 -3.92 1.45 -12.62
CA ILE A 125 -5.07 0.95 -13.38
C ILE A 125 -5.34 1.85 -14.60
N ARG A 126 -5.02 3.15 -14.51
CA ARG A 126 -5.25 4.12 -15.59
C ARG A 126 -4.07 4.27 -16.56
N VAL A 127 -2.86 3.85 -16.18
CA VAL A 127 -1.67 3.90 -17.03
C VAL A 127 -1.67 2.71 -17.98
N GLY A 128 -2.50 2.83 -19.03
CA GLY A 128 -2.48 1.96 -20.20
C GLY A 128 -1.49 2.39 -21.28
N LYS A 129 -0.94 3.62 -21.24
CA LYS A 129 -0.04 4.15 -22.29
C LYS A 129 0.91 5.21 -21.73
N GLY A 130 2.21 4.94 -21.74
CA GLY A 130 3.32 5.85 -22.05
C GLY A 130 3.60 7.14 -21.25
N GLU A 131 2.68 7.67 -20.46
CA GLU A 131 2.81 9.02 -19.88
C GLU A 131 3.29 8.97 -18.41
N MET A 132 4.54 8.55 -18.17
CA MET A 132 5.11 8.51 -16.79
C MET A 132 5.69 9.84 -16.30
N LEU A 133 5.71 10.91 -17.12
CA LEU A 133 6.64 12.02 -16.88
C LEU A 133 6.07 13.31 -16.22
N PHE A 134 4.79 13.40 -15.84
CA PHE A 134 4.30 14.69 -15.28
C PHE A 134 3.23 14.63 -14.17
N ARG A 135 2.68 13.46 -13.81
CA ARG A 135 1.52 13.38 -12.89
C ARG A 135 1.84 13.23 -11.39
N ILE A 136 3.11 13.05 -11.01
CA ILE A 136 3.52 12.90 -9.60
C ILE A 136 3.45 14.25 -8.84
N GLY A 137 3.78 15.37 -9.50
CA GLY A 137 3.72 16.71 -8.89
C GLY A 137 2.30 17.15 -8.51
N LEU A 138 1.29 16.77 -9.31
CA LEU A 138 -0.12 17.12 -9.05
C LEU A 138 -0.73 16.31 -7.90
N PHE A 139 -0.15 15.16 -7.52
CA PHE A 139 -0.64 14.30 -6.42
C PHE A 139 0.00 14.63 -5.06
N LEU A 140 1.26 15.10 -5.05
CA LEU A 140 1.97 15.50 -3.83
C LEU A 140 1.50 16.86 -3.27
N LEU A 141 1.08 17.78 -4.14
CA LEU A 141 0.49 19.07 -3.77
C LEU A 141 -0.73 18.97 -2.84
N PRO A 142 -1.79 18.18 -3.16
CA PRO A 142 -2.93 18.01 -2.28
C PRO A 142 -2.59 17.22 -1.02
N ALA A 143 -1.68 16.24 -1.08
CA ALA A 143 -1.24 15.50 0.11
C ALA A 143 -0.53 16.40 1.14
N GLY A 144 0.37 17.28 0.68
CA GLY A 144 1.00 18.31 1.52
C GLY A 144 0.01 19.36 2.04
N PHE A 145 -0.98 19.75 1.24
CA PHE A 145 -2.02 20.70 1.65
C PHE A 145 -2.98 20.14 2.71
N VAL A 146 -3.38 18.87 2.59
CA VAL A 146 -4.16 18.16 3.61
C VAL A 146 -3.35 18.09 4.91
N PHE A 147 -2.08 17.71 4.84
CA PHE A 147 -1.19 17.67 6.00
C PHE A 147 -1.10 19.03 6.72
N LEU A 148 -0.91 20.14 5.99
CA LEU A 148 -0.88 21.49 6.58
C LEU A 148 -2.22 21.93 7.15
N SER A 149 -3.33 21.55 6.52
CA SER A 149 -4.69 21.88 6.98
C SER A 149 -5.05 21.18 8.29
N PHE A 150 -4.55 19.97 8.52
CA PHE A 150 -4.72 19.24 9.78
C PHE A 150 -3.76 19.70 10.89
N ILE A 151 -2.55 20.19 10.56
CA ILE A 151 -1.58 20.68 11.55
C ILE A 151 -1.91 22.09 12.06
N LYS A 152 -2.44 22.98 11.22
CA LYS A 152 -2.82 24.36 11.60
C LYS A 152 -3.63 24.44 12.91
N PRO A 153 -4.72 23.69 13.11
CA PRO A 153 -5.49 23.78 14.36
C PRO A 153 -4.73 23.26 15.59
N LEU A 154 -3.79 22.32 15.42
CA LEU A 154 -2.94 21.81 16.52
C LEU A 154 -1.90 22.84 16.97
N VAL A 155 -1.23 23.50 16.01
CA VAL A 155 -0.26 24.57 16.30
C VAL A 155 -0.94 25.78 16.94
N LEU A 156 -2.13 26.14 16.47
CA LEU A 156 -2.89 27.26 17.04
C LEU A 156 -3.35 26.96 18.49
N LYS A 157 -3.71 25.71 18.79
CA LYS A 157 -4.10 25.29 20.14
C LYS A 157 -2.91 25.21 21.11
N ALA A 158 -1.72 24.85 20.62
CA ALA A 158 -0.48 24.86 21.39
C ALA A 158 0.04 26.27 21.69
N LYS A 159 -0.30 27.26 20.86
CA LYS A 159 0.09 28.67 21.04
C LYS A 159 -0.90 29.49 21.88
N ALA A 160 -2.06 28.90 22.22
CA ALA A 160 -3.12 29.52 23.02
C ALA A 160 -3.07 29.12 24.51
N LYS A 161 -2.00 28.45 24.94
CA LYS A 161 -1.67 28.11 26.33
C LYS A 161 -0.30 28.69 26.67
#